data_AF-A0A8T5U6E4-F1
#
_entry.id   AF-A0A8T5U6E4-F1
#
_cell.length_a   1.000
_cell.length_b   1.000
_cell.length_c   1.000
_cell.angle_alpha   90.00
_cell.angle_beta   90.00
_cell.angle_gamma   90.00
#
_symmetry.space_group_name_H-M   'P 1'
#
loop_
_entity.id
_entity.type
_entity.pdbx_description
1 polymer ?
#
loop_
_entity_poly.entity_id
_entity_poly.type
_entity_poly.pdbx_seq_one_letter_code
_entity_poly.pdbx_strand_id
1 'polypeptide(L)'
;MSSSLKDILGSIEQFEKYFDEYQQTLQKNSENIIQNLGLIWKRMKKELDDIKKLEEMIEVQNGELTELKIKSTDLDKKLQNLKSSKNDLQLNVTEMRDTHEKIKDSLKAPMLELENLLSKVNSVNEKIASKEIENSQLEQKKIDNKNREKQLRTMYTEEKMQELDFKLKQLKRNNYFTSFLIENSEEEISEVDIIATIMSQSSCNLDELKNLLSVPPIMAVRTIKQLAVKGVIKLDEDSNVITMP
;
A
#
# COMPACT_ATOMS: atom_id res chain seq x y z
N MET A 1 -49.05 -159.48 21.15
CA MET A 1 -48.66 -158.48 20.12
C MET A 1 -49.39 -157.13 20.25
N SER A 2 -49.92 -156.73 21.42
CA SER A 2 -50.66 -155.45 21.57
C SER A 2 -49.85 -154.31 22.20
N SER A 3 -48.59 -154.54 22.60
CA SER A 3 -47.70 -153.52 23.18
C SER A 3 -47.10 -152.60 22.12
N SER A 4 -46.70 -153.12 20.95
CA SER A 4 -46.03 -152.36 19.89
C SER A 4 -46.88 -151.24 19.26
N LEU A 5 -48.19 -151.42 19.13
CA LEU A 5 -49.08 -150.45 18.46
C LEU A 5 -49.44 -149.27 19.36
N LYS A 6 -49.54 -149.50 20.67
CA LYS A 6 -49.80 -148.48 21.68
C LYS A 6 -48.60 -147.54 21.87
N ASP A 7 -47.39 -148.10 21.80
CA ASP A 7 -46.14 -147.32 21.86
C ASP A 7 -45.93 -146.46 20.61
N ILE A 8 -46.32 -146.97 19.42
CA ILE A 8 -46.30 -146.21 18.16
C ILE A 8 -47.31 -145.06 18.21
N LEU A 9 -48.55 -145.29 18.66
CA LEU A 9 -49.56 -144.24 18.82
C LEU A 9 -49.12 -143.16 19.82
N GLY A 10 -48.56 -143.56 20.97
CA GLY A 10 -48.03 -142.61 21.95
C GLY A 10 -46.86 -141.78 21.40
N SER A 11 -46.03 -142.36 20.52
CA SER A 11 -44.96 -141.62 19.84
C SER A 11 -45.53 -140.62 18.83
N ILE A 12 -46.57 -140.99 18.07
CA ILE A 12 -47.24 -140.10 17.11
C ILE A 12 -47.86 -138.90 17.85
N GLU A 13 -48.58 -139.12 18.94
CA GLU A 13 -49.18 -138.04 19.75
C GLU A 13 -48.11 -137.10 20.33
N GLN A 14 -46.95 -137.63 20.75
CA GLN A 14 -45.82 -136.82 21.18
C GLN A 14 -45.24 -135.99 20.03
N PHE A 15 -45.09 -136.58 18.83
CA PHE A 15 -44.63 -135.86 17.65
C PHE A 15 -45.59 -134.74 17.23
N GLU A 16 -46.90 -134.98 17.24
CA GLU A 16 -47.91 -133.96 16.96
C GLU A 16 -47.80 -132.80 17.95
N LYS A 17 -47.67 -133.11 19.25
CA LYS A 17 -47.49 -132.09 20.28
C LYS A 17 -46.20 -131.29 20.09
N TYR A 18 -45.07 -131.95 19.80
CA TYR A 18 -43.81 -131.26 19.52
C TYR A 18 -43.88 -130.42 18.25
N PHE A 19 -44.58 -130.89 17.22
CA PHE A 19 -44.78 -130.16 15.98
C PHE A 19 -45.65 -128.91 16.21
N ASP A 20 -46.73 -129.02 16.98
CA ASP A 20 -47.59 -127.89 17.35
C ASP A 20 -46.82 -126.86 18.19
N GLU A 21 -46.05 -127.30 19.19
CA GLU A 21 -45.19 -126.44 20.00
C GLU A 21 -44.13 -125.72 19.15
N TYR A 22 -43.53 -126.42 18.19
CA TYR A 22 -42.59 -125.85 17.22
C TYR A 22 -43.27 -124.80 16.33
N GLN A 23 -44.44 -125.12 15.78
CA GLN A 23 -45.20 -124.22 14.91
C GLN A 23 -45.63 -122.95 15.66
N GLN A 24 -46.12 -123.07 16.90
CA GLN A 24 -46.46 -121.93 17.74
C GLN A 24 -45.24 -121.07 18.07
N THR A 25 -44.10 -121.70 18.38
CA THR A 25 -42.84 -120.99 18.66
C THR A 25 -42.35 -120.25 17.42
N LEU A 26 -42.41 -120.89 16.25
CA LEU A 26 -42.03 -120.29 14.97
C LEU A 26 -42.92 -119.10 14.64
N GLN A 27 -44.23 -119.22 14.81
CA GLN A 27 -45.18 -118.13 14.58
C GLN A 27 -44.94 -116.96 15.53
N LYS A 28 -44.76 -117.22 16.82
CA LYS A 28 -44.45 -116.17 17.81
C LYS A 28 -43.14 -115.46 17.46
N ASN A 29 -42.11 -116.19 17.05
CA ASN A 29 -40.83 -115.62 16.66
C ASN A 29 -40.96 -114.79 15.38
N SER A 30 -41.73 -115.24 14.38
CA SER A 30 -41.93 -114.48 13.15
C SER A 30 -42.72 -113.19 13.39
N GLU A 31 -43.76 -113.23 14.23
CA GLU A 31 -44.52 -112.04 14.65
C GLU A 31 -43.61 -111.03 15.38
N ASN A 32 -42.75 -111.50 16.30
CA ASN A 32 -41.78 -110.65 16.97
C ASN A 32 -40.79 -110.01 15.99
N ILE A 33 -40.30 -110.77 15.01
CA ILE A 33 -39.41 -110.25 13.96
C ILE A 33 -40.12 -109.16 13.14
N ILE A 34 -41.37 -109.40 12.73
CA ILE A 34 -42.17 -108.43 11.96
C ILE A 34 -42.39 -107.15 12.76
N GLN A 35 -42.73 -107.25 14.05
CA GLN A 35 -42.89 -106.08 14.92
C GLN A 35 -41.58 -105.29 15.05
N ASN A 36 -40.46 -105.98 15.28
CA ASN A 36 -39.15 -105.36 15.37
C ASN A 36 -38.75 -104.66 14.07
N LEU A 37 -38.93 -105.30 12.92
CA LEU A 37 -38.70 -104.70 11.60
C LEU A 37 -39.58 -103.46 11.38
N GLY A 38 -40.85 -103.51 11.80
CA GLY A 38 -41.77 -102.36 11.73
C GLY A 38 -41.31 -101.18 12.60
N LEU A 39 -40.78 -101.43 13.79
CA LEU A 39 -40.20 -100.39 14.65
C LEU A 39 -38.92 -99.79 14.07
N ILE A 40 -38.02 -100.64 13.55
CA ILE A 40 -36.79 -100.20 12.88
C ILE A 40 -37.12 -99.33 11.67
N TRP A 41 -38.07 -99.75 10.84
CA TRP A 41 -38.50 -98.97 9.67
C TRP A 41 -39.05 -97.59 10.04
N LYS A 42 -39.87 -97.50 11.10
CA LYS A 42 -40.37 -96.21 11.61
C LYS A 42 -39.24 -95.30 12.09
N ARG A 43 -38.22 -95.85 12.76
CA ARG A 43 -37.03 -95.09 13.19
C ARG A 43 -36.22 -94.60 12.00
N MET A 44 -35.94 -95.49 11.04
CA MET A 44 -35.20 -95.15 9.83
C MET A 44 -35.90 -94.08 9.00
N LYS A 45 -37.24 -94.12 8.92
CA LYS A 45 -38.02 -93.07 8.26
C LYS A 45 -37.87 -91.71 8.96
N LYS A 46 -37.88 -91.69 10.29
CA LYS A 46 -37.65 -90.47 11.07
C LYS A 46 -36.23 -89.92 10.87
N GLU A 47 -35.22 -90.78 10.91
CA GLU A 47 -33.83 -90.40 10.64
C GLU A 47 -33.67 -89.83 9.23
N LEU A 48 -34.32 -90.40 8.22
CA LEU A 48 -34.33 -89.87 6.86
C LEU A 48 -34.94 -88.46 6.79
N ASP A 49 -36.06 -88.23 7.48
CA ASP A 49 -36.70 -86.91 7.53
C ASP A 49 -35.81 -85.87 8.24
N ASP A 50 -35.09 -86.28 9.29
CA ASP A 50 -34.15 -85.40 10.00
C ASP A 50 -32.90 -85.11 9.15
N ILE A 51 -32.40 -86.08 8.38
CA ILE A 51 -31.30 -85.88 7.41
C ILE A 51 -31.68 -84.84 6.36
N LYS A 52 -32.88 -84.94 5.77
CA LYS A 52 -33.34 -83.96 4.76
C LYS A 52 -33.39 -82.54 5.30
N LYS A 53 -33.85 -82.37 6.55
CA LYS A 53 -33.85 -81.04 7.19
C LYS A 53 -32.43 -80.50 7.39
N LEU A 54 -31.49 -81.37 7.77
CA LEU A 54 -30.09 -80.97 7.92
C LEU A 54 -29.48 -80.59 6.56
N GLU A 55 -29.79 -81.32 5.49
CA GLU A 55 -29.36 -81.00 4.12
C GLU A 55 -29.88 -79.62 3.69
N GLU A 56 -31.17 -79.35 3.88
CA GLU A 56 -31.77 -78.03 3.59
C GLU A 56 -31.09 -76.91 4.41
N MET A 57 -30.82 -77.13 5.69
CA MET A 57 -30.11 -76.16 6.54
C MET A 57 -28.68 -75.90 6.04
N ILE A 58 -27.97 -76.93 5.60
CA ILE A 58 -26.61 -76.82 5.05
C ILE A 58 -26.63 -76.00 3.76
N GLU A 59 -27.61 -76.20 2.88
CA GLU A 59 -27.74 -75.41 1.65
C GLU A 59 -27.97 -73.92 1.95
N VAL A 60 -28.87 -73.60 2.90
CA VAL A 60 -29.12 -72.22 3.32
C VAL A 60 -27.84 -71.58 3.88
N GLN A 61 -27.14 -72.27 4.79
CA GLN A 61 -25.90 -71.78 5.39
C GLN A 61 -24.79 -71.57 4.35
N ASN A 62 -24.69 -72.44 3.34
CA ASN A 62 -23.74 -72.27 2.24
C ASN A 62 -24.07 -71.04 1.38
N GLY A 63 -25.36 -70.75 1.18
CA GLY A 63 -25.82 -69.52 0.53
C GLY A 63 -25.38 -68.27 1.30
N GLU A 64 -25.68 -68.22 2.59
CA GLU A 64 -25.29 -67.10 3.47
C GLU A 64 -23.77 -66.90 3.52
N LEU A 65 -23.00 -68.00 3.58
CA LEU A 65 -21.54 -67.95 3.58
C LEU A 65 -20.98 -67.38 2.26
N THR A 66 -21.64 -67.69 1.14
CA THR A 66 -21.27 -67.13 -0.17
C THR A 66 -21.56 -65.64 -0.23
N GLU A 67 -22.72 -65.20 0.25
CA GLU A 67 -23.05 -63.76 0.33
C GLU A 67 -22.07 -62.99 1.21
N LEU A 68 -21.72 -63.54 2.39
CA LEU A 68 -20.77 -62.92 3.30
C LEU A 68 -19.38 -62.81 2.66
N LYS A 69 -18.94 -63.84 1.91
CA LYS A 69 -17.70 -63.77 1.14
C LYS A 69 -17.73 -62.65 0.10
N ILE A 70 -18.82 -62.52 -0.66
CA ILE A 70 -18.97 -61.43 -1.64
C ILE A 70 -18.88 -60.06 -0.94
N LYS A 71 -19.64 -59.87 0.15
CA LYS A 71 -19.61 -58.64 0.94
C LYS A 71 -18.22 -58.33 1.48
N SER A 72 -17.48 -59.33 1.96
CA SER A 72 -16.10 -59.18 2.41
C SER A 72 -15.18 -58.71 1.28
N THR A 73 -15.27 -59.33 0.09
CA THR A 73 -14.45 -58.92 -1.07
C THR A 73 -14.75 -57.50 -1.54
N ASP A 74 -16.00 -57.06 -1.46
CA ASP A 74 -16.38 -55.70 -1.81
C ASP A 74 -15.90 -54.68 -0.78
N LEU A 75 -15.91 -55.03 0.51
CA LEU A 75 -15.31 -54.22 1.56
C LEU A 75 -13.80 -54.10 1.38
N ASP A 76 -13.11 -55.17 1.00
CA ASP A 76 -11.67 -55.13 0.71
C ASP A 76 -11.35 -54.20 -0.46
N LYS A 77 -12.15 -54.24 -1.54
CA LYS A 77 -12.01 -53.29 -2.67
C LYS A 77 -12.21 -51.84 -2.22
N LYS A 78 -13.24 -51.57 -1.41
CA LYS A 78 -13.48 -50.23 -0.85
C LYS A 78 -12.32 -49.77 0.02
N LEU A 79 -11.75 -50.66 0.82
CA LEU A 79 -10.60 -50.38 1.67
C LEU A 79 -9.35 -50.05 0.86
N GLN A 80 -9.09 -50.78 -0.23
CA GLN A 80 -7.98 -50.47 -1.15
C GLN A 80 -8.16 -49.10 -1.81
N ASN A 81 -9.37 -48.77 -2.27
CA ASN A 81 -9.66 -47.46 -2.86
C ASN A 81 -9.51 -46.30 -1.85
N LEU A 82 -9.92 -46.52 -0.59
CA LEU A 82 -9.69 -45.54 0.47
C LEU A 82 -8.20 -45.38 0.77
N LYS A 83 -7.42 -46.47 0.70
CA LYS A 83 -5.98 -46.44 0.92
C LYS A 83 -5.24 -45.69 -0.20
N SER A 84 -5.62 -45.89 -1.46
CA SER A 84 -5.05 -45.12 -2.58
C SER A 84 -5.40 -43.63 -2.45
N SER A 85 -6.67 -43.30 -2.22
CA SER A 85 -7.11 -41.92 -2.03
C SER A 85 -6.41 -41.23 -0.85
N LYS A 86 -6.18 -41.96 0.25
CA LYS A 86 -5.38 -41.44 1.38
C LYS A 86 -3.95 -41.09 0.97
N ASN A 87 -3.30 -41.94 0.18
CA ASN A 87 -1.93 -41.69 -0.26
C ASN A 87 -1.86 -40.47 -1.20
N ASP A 88 -2.81 -40.34 -2.12
CA ASP A 88 -2.88 -39.19 -3.04
C ASP A 88 -3.10 -37.88 -2.28
N LEU A 89 -4.01 -37.87 -1.31
CA LEU A 89 -4.22 -36.71 -0.44
C LEU A 89 -2.97 -36.38 0.37
N GLN A 90 -2.23 -37.38 0.82
CA GLN A 90 -0.99 -37.17 1.58
C GLN A 90 0.11 -36.54 0.70
N LEU A 91 0.23 -36.96 -0.57
CA LEU A 91 1.11 -36.33 -1.55
C LEU A 91 0.72 -34.87 -1.80
N ASN A 92 -0.56 -34.60 -2.03
CA ASN A 92 -1.05 -33.24 -2.23
C ASN A 92 -0.77 -32.34 -1.01
N VAL A 93 -0.91 -32.87 0.21
CA VAL A 93 -0.57 -32.11 1.44
C VAL A 93 0.92 -31.80 1.51
N THR A 94 1.79 -32.72 1.12
CA THR A 94 3.25 -32.46 1.08
C THR A 94 3.60 -31.40 0.04
N GLU A 95 3.03 -31.47 -1.16
CA GLU A 95 3.26 -30.47 -2.21
C GLU A 95 2.75 -29.07 -1.81
N MET A 96 1.57 -29.00 -1.19
CA MET A 96 1.01 -27.75 -0.67
C MET A 96 1.87 -27.15 0.46
N ARG A 97 2.47 -27.99 1.31
CA ARG A 97 3.42 -27.53 2.34
C ARG A 97 4.68 -26.95 1.68
N ASP A 98 5.25 -27.64 0.69
CA ASP A 98 6.46 -27.20 0.01
C ASP A 98 6.25 -25.89 -0.76
N THR A 99 5.11 -25.75 -1.43
CA THR A 99 4.74 -24.49 -2.11
C THR A 99 4.55 -23.34 -1.12
N HIS A 100 3.94 -23.60 0.04
CA HIS A 100 3.80 -22.60 1.10
C HIS A 100 5.16 -22.14 1.63
N GLU A 101 6.09 -23.06 1.87
CA GLU A 101 7.45 -22.70 2.31
C GLU A 101 8.20 -21.88 1.25
N LYS A 102 8.11 -22.27 -0.03
CA LYS A 102 8.71 -21.48 -1.13
C LYS A 102 8.15 -20.06 -1.21
N ILE A 103 6.83 -19.91 -1.09
CA ILE A 103 6.18 -18.58 -1.08
C ILE A 103 6.67 -17.77 0.12
N LYS A 104 6.68 -18.37 1.32
CA LYS A 104 7.16 -17.73 2.54
C LYS A 104 8.59 -17.24 2.41
N ASP A 105 9.48 -18.04 1.83
CA ASP A 105 10.87 -17.65 1.61
C ASP A 105 11.00 -16.56 0.53
N SER A 106 10.23 -16.66 -0.56
CA SER A 106 10.21 -15.65 -1.62
C SER A 106 9.74 -14.27 -1.13
N LEU A 107 8.89 -14.22 -0.09
CA LEU A 107 8.37 -12.98 0.49
C LEU A 107 9.36 -12.26 1.41
N LYS A 108 10.39 -12.94 1.93
CA LYS A 108 11.38 -12.33 2.84
C LYS A 108 12.15 -11.19 2.18
N ALA A 109 12.56 -11.36 0.93
CA ALA A 109 13.32 -10.32 0.22
C ALA A 109 12.48 -9.05 -0.06
N PRO A 110 11.26 -9.13 -0.62
CA PRO A 110 10.35 -8.00 -0.74
C PRO A 110 10.06 -7.29 0.59
N MET A 111 9.92 -8.03 1.69
CA MET A 111 9.73 -7.43 3.01
C MET A 111 10.93 -6.57 3.43
N LEU A 112 12.16 -7.07 3.25
CA LEU A 112 13.38 -6.31 3.55
C LEU A 112 13.54 -5.09 2.62
N GLU A 113 13.20 -5.22 1.34
CA GLU A 113 13.18 -4.10 0.41
C GLU A 113 12.18 -3.03 0.83
N LEU A 114 10.99 -3.43 1.29
CA LEU A 114 9.97 -2.52 1.78
C LEU A 114 10.43 -1.77 3.04
N GLU A 115 11.02 -2.47 4.01
CA GLU A 115 11.62 -1.84 5.21
C GLU A 115 12.71 -0.82 4.84
N ASN A 116 13.56 -1.17 3.86
CA ASN A 116 14.58 -0.26 3.34
C ASN A 116 14.01 0.97 2.62
N LEU A 117 12.92 0.82 1.87
CA LEU A 117 12.24 1.95 1.25
C LEU A 117 11.60 2.86 2.31
N LEU A 118 10.99 2.27 3.34
CA LEU A 118 10.35 3.00 4.42
C LEU A 118 11.36 3.83 5.21
N SER A 119 12.53 3.27 5.52
CA SER A 119 13.62 4.02 6.17
C SER A 119 14.17 5.15 5.30
N LYS A 120 14.31 4.93 3.98
CA LYS A 120 14.70 5.98 3.02
C LYS A 120 13.67 7.11 2.97
N VAL A 121 12.38 6.80 2.92
CA VAL A 121 11.30 7.80 2.93
C VAL A 121 11.34 8.63 4.21
N ASN A 122 11.51 7.99 5.36
CA ASN A 122 11.63 8.71 6.64
C ASN A 122 12.83 9.68 6.63
N SER A 123 13.99 9.23 6.15
CA SER A 123 15.18 10.10 6.03
C SER A 123 14.96 11.27 5.07
N VAL A 124 14.25 11.06 3.95
CA VAL A 124 13.91 12.14 3.02
C VAL A 124 12.95 13.13 3.67
N ASN A 125 11.94 12.67 4.41
CA ASN A 125 11.00 13.53 5.12
C ASN A 125 11.70 14.39 6.18
N GLU A 126 12.64 13.82 6.95
CA GLU A 126 13.47 14.59 7.88
C GLU A 126 14.28 15.69 7.17
N LYS A 127 14.87 15.36 6.00
CA LYS A 127 15.58 16.34 5.17
C LYS A 127 14.65 17.44 4.65
N ILE A 128 13.44 17.10 4.22
CA ILE A 128 12.43 18.08 3.78
C ILE A 128 12.10 19.02 4.93
N ALA A 129 11.77 18.50 6.11
CA ALA A 129 11.47 19.31 7.29
C ALA A 129 12.63 20.25 7.65
N SER A 130 13.88 19.77 7.60
CA SER A 130 15.05 20.62 7.86
C SER A 130 15.20 21.75 6.84
N LYS A 131 14.93 21.48 5.55
CA LYS A 131 14.98 22.50 4.49
C LYS A 131 13.84 23.49 4.57
N GLU A 132 12.65 23.07 5.00
CA GLU A 132 11.52 23.97 5.23
C GLU A 132 11.81 24.95 6.37
N ILE A 133 12.46 24.49 7.43
CA ILE A 133 12.96 25.34 8.52
C ILE A 133 14.00 26.33 8.00
N GLU A 134 15.00 25.86 7.25
CA GLU A 134 16.03 26.73 6.67
C GLU A 134 15.44 27.79 5.73
N ASN A 135 14.49 27.39 4.87
CA ASN A 135 13.81 28.30 3.95
C ASN A 135 13.00 29.37 4.71
N SER A 136 12.30 28.97 5.78
CA SER A 136 11.58 29.91 6.65
C SER A 136 12.52 30.92 7.31
N GLN A 137 13.71 30.48 7.75
CA GLN A 137 14.74 31.36 8.31
C GLN A 137 15.31 32.33 7.25
N LEU A 138 15.51 31.87 6.01
CA LEU A 138 15.99 32.70 4.91
C LEU A 138 14.96 33.76 4.51
N GLU A 139 13.68 33.40 4.42
CA GLU A 139 12.61 34.36 4.15
C GLU A 139 12.51 35.41 5.27
N GLN A 140 12.66 35.01 6.54
CA GLN A 140 12.74 35.97 7.65
C GLN A 140 13.92 36.94 7.49
N LYS A 141 15.13 36.42 7.22
CA LYS A 141 16.32 37.27 6.98
C LYS A 141 16.14 38.21 5.79
N LYS A 142 15.46 37.77 4.74
CA LYS A 142 15.16 38.59 3.56
C LYS A 142 14.23 39.76 3.90
N ILE A 143 13.21 39.52 4.73
CA ILE A 143 12.33 40.57 5.25
C ILE A 143 13.14 41.56 6.10
N ASP A 144 13.97 41.07 7.02
CA ASP A 144 14.80 41.91 7.90
C ASP A 144 15.78 42.77 7.09
N ASN A 145 16.46 42.20 6.10
CA ASN A 145 17.34 42.91 5.20
C ASN A 145 16.60 43.98 4.39
N LYS A 146 15.40 43.66 3.87
CA LYS A 146 14.57 44.63 3.13
C LYS A 146 14.15 45.79 4.03
N ASN A 147 13.82 45.52 5.29
CA ASN A 147 13.49 46.56 6.27
C ASN A 147 14.70 47.43 6.60
N ARG A 148 15.87 46.83 6.82
CA ARG A 148 17.12 47.54 7.07
C ARG A 148 17.56 48.39 5.88
N GLU A 149 17.41 47.89 4.65
CA GLU A 149 17.66 48.66 3.43
C GLU A 149 16.74 49.89 3.34
N LYS A 150 15.44 49.72 3.61
CA LYS A 150 14.49 50.84 3.66
C LYS A 150 14.91 51.88 4.69
N GLN A 151 15.26 51.45 5.91
CA GLN A 151 15.72 52.34 6.99
C GLN A 151 16.97 53.11 6.58
N LEU A 152 17.97 52.44 6.01
CA LEU A 152 19.20 53.07 5.53
C LEU A 152 18.92 54.08 4.40
N ARG A 153 18.04 53.73 3.45
CA ARG A 153 17.62 54.65 2.39
C ARG A 153 16.97 55.90 2.96
N THR A 154 16.03 55.75 3.91
CA THR A 154 15.38 56.90 4.56
C THR A 154 16.38 57.77 5.31
N MET A 155 17.26 57.18 6.12
CA MET A 155 18.30 57.92 6.85
C MET A 155 19.24 58.67 5.92
N TYR A 156 19.71 58.04 4.84
CA TYR A 156 20.59 58.69 3.87
C TYR A 156 19.90 59.88 3.18
N THR A 157 18.62 59.75 2.81
CA THR A 157 17.86 60.90 2.27
C THR A 157 17.68 62.00 3.31
N GLU A 158 17.40 61.67 4.57
CA GLU A 158 17.24 62.65 5.65
C GLU A 158 18.55 63.38 5.95
N GLU A 159 19.67 62.66 6.09
CA GLU A 159 21.00 63.24 6.31
C GLU A 159 21.40 64.16 5.15
N LYS A 160 21.19 63.73 3.90
CA LYS A 160 21.52 64.53 2.72
C LYS A 160 20.63 65.77 2.60
N MET A 161 19.35 65.67 2.96
CA MET A 161 18.44 66.82 3.04
C MET A 161 18.90 67.82 4.10
N GLN A 162 19.28 67.34 5.29
CA GLN A 162 19.80 68.19 6.35
C GLN A 162 21.10 68.90 5.97
N GLU A 163 22.01 68.20 5.28
CA GLU A 163 23.25 68.79 4.77
C GLU A 163 22.97 69.89 3.73
N LEU A 164 22.04 69.63 2.80
CA LEU A 164 21.60 70.62 1.82
C LEU A 164 20.94 71.84 2.48
N ASP A 165 20.07 71.62 3.47
CA ASP A 165 19.44 72.70 4.25
C ASP A 165 20.49 73.54 4.99
N PHE A 166 21.51 72.90 5.56
CA PHE A 166 22.60 73.61 6.21
C PHE A 166 23.39 74.46 5.21
N LYS A 167 23.77 73.89 4.06
CA LYS A 167 24.47 74.62 2.98
C LYS A 167 23.62 75.77 2.45
N LEU A 168 22.32 75.56 2.28
CA LEU A 168 21.38 76.57 1.80
C LEU A 168 21.24 77.71 2.80
N LYS A 169 21.12 77.42 4.11
CA LYS A 169 21.14 78.44 5.17
C LYS A 169 22.47 79.20 5.22
N GLN A 170 23.59 78.51 5.04
CA GLN A 170 24.92 79.14 5.02
C GLN A 170 25.07 80.07 3.81
N LEU A 171 24.62 79.63 2.62
CA LEU A 171 24.61 80.46 1.41
C LEU A 171 23.69 81.68 1.55
N LYS A 172 22.47 81.51 2.09
CA LYS A 172 21.57 82.63 2.38
C LYS A 172 22.20 83.65 3.32
N ARG A 173 22.95 83.19 4.34
CA ARG A 173 23.63 84.07 5.29
C ARG A 173 24.82 84.80 4.64
N ASN A 174 25.61 84.10 3.84
CA ASN A 174 26.79 84.68 3.18
C ASN A 174 26.39 85.67 2.08
N ASN A 175 25.26 85.43 1.41
CA ASN A 175 24.72 86.27 0.34
C ASN A 175 23.41 86.95 0.77
N TYR A 176 23.37 87.46 2.01
CA TYR A 176 22.16 87.99 2.64
C TYR A 176 21.41 89.00 1.77
N PHE A 177 22.13 89.99 1.21
CA PHE A 177 21.50 91.03 0.38
C PHE A 177 20.91 90.46 -0.91
N THR A 178 21.62 89.56 -1.59
CA THR A 178 21.16 88.95 -2.84
C THR A 178 19.99 88.02 -2.60
N SER A 179 20.05 87.17 -1.56
CA SER A 179 18.94 86.28 -1.19
C SER A 179 17.71 87.04 -0.69
N PHE A 180 17.89 88.14 0.04
CA PHE A 180 16.78 89.01 0.47
C PHE A 180 16.08 89.68 -0.72
N LEU A 181 16.86 90.17 -1.69
CA LEU A 181 16.32 90.76 -2.92
C LEU A 181 15.56 89.70 -3.74
N ILE A 182 16.11 88.49 -3.91
CA ILE A 182 15.43 87.39 -4.64
C ILE A 182 14.13 86.98 -3.95
N GLU A 183 14.08 86.92 -2.61
CA GLU A 183 12.89 86.45 -1.88
C GLU A 183 11.78 87.53 -1.74
N ASN A 184 12.12 88.82 -1.85
CA ASN A 184 11.19 89.93 -1.57
C ASN A 184 11.05 90.93 -2.74
N SER A 185 11.64 90.69 -3.91
CA SER A 185 11.41 91.52 -5.09
C SER A 185 10.10 91.13 -5.78
N GLU A 186 9.13 92.04 -5.80
CA GLU A 186 7.89 91.88 -6.58
C GLU A 186 8.06 92.28 -8.07
N GLU A 187 9.22 92.85 -8.45
CA GLU A 187 9.57 93.21 -9.84
C GLU A 187 10.79 92.39 -10.34
N GLU A 188 10.71 91.91 -11.59
CA GLU A 188 11.74 91.11 -12.26
C GLU A 188 12.93 92.03 -12.65
N ILE A 189 14.03 91.99 -11.88
CA ILE A 189 15.20 92.85 -12.09
C ILE A 189 16.15 92.18 -13.08
N SER A 190 16.09 92.62 -14.35
CA SER A 190 16.89 92.08 -15.46
C SER A 190 18.41 92.01 -15.19
N GLU A 191 18.94 92.95 -14.41
CA GLU A 191 20.33 93.02 -13.98
C GLU A 191 20.74 91.81 -13.13
N VAL A 192 19.84 91.33 -12.26
CA VAL A 192 20.10 90.21 -11.35
C VAL A 192 20.14 88.90 -12.13
N ASP A 193 19.23 88.71 -13.08
CA ASP A 193 19.21 87.53 -13.95
C ASP A 193 20.42 87.47 -14.88
N ILE A 194 20.83 88.61 -15.45
CA ILE A 194 22.05 88.74 -16.25
C ILE A 194 23.27 88.33 -15.43
N ILE A 195 23.42 88.85 -14.21
CA ILE A 195 24.56 88.55 -13.33
C ILE A 195 24.52 87.08 -12.87
N ALA A 196 23.36 86.56 -12.47
CA ALA A 196 23.21 85.16 -12.05
C ALA A 196 23.57 84.18 -13.18
N THR A 197 23.16 84.49 -14.41
CA THR A 197 23.48 83.68 -15.59
C THR A 197 24.97 83.69 -15.89
N ILE A 198 25.62 84.87 -15.85
CA ILE A 198 27.09 84.99 -16.04
C ILE A 198 27.85 84.27 -14.93
N MET A 199 27.42 84.38 -13.66
CA MET A 199 28.03 83.68 -12.53
C MET A 199 27.92 82.16 -12.64
N SER A 200 26.83 81.64 -13.23
CA SER A 200 26.67 80.19 -13.43
C SER A 200 27.60 79.62 -14.50
N GLN A 201 28.02 80.43 -15.48
CA GLN A 201 28.82 80.00 -16.63
C GLN A 201 30.29 80.45 -16.58
N SER A 202 30.68 81.26 -15.59
CA SER A 202 32.06 81.79 -15.38
C SER A 202 32.53 82.82 -16.42
N SER A 203 32.20 82.60 -17.69
CA SER A 203 32.42 83.51 -18.82
C SER A 203 31.34 83.25 -19.87
N CYS A 204 30.73 84.30 -20.42
CA CYS A 204 29.68 84.14 -21.42
C CYS A 204 29.90 85.10 -22.59
N ASN A 205 29.66 84.64 -23.82
CA ASN A 205 29.68 85.50 -24.99
C ASN A 205 28.40 86.34 -25.05
N LEU A 206 28.52 87.63 -25.37
CA LEU A 206 27.42 88.58 -25.49
C LEU A 206 26.26 88.06 -26.36
N ASP A 207 26.53 87.27 -27.40
CA ASP A 207 25.49 86.73 -28.29
C ASP A 207 24.81 85.46 -27.75
N GLU A 208 25.52 84.65 -26.96
CA GLU A 208 24.95 83.48 -26.29
C GLU A 208 24.07 83.91 -25.11
N LEU A 209 24.50 84.93 -24.37
CA LEU A 209 23.76 85.47 -23.24
C LEU A 209 22.40 86.06 -23.66
N LYS A 210 22.32 86.70 -24.83
CA LYS A 210 21.05 87.24 -25.39
C LYS A 210 19.99 86.17 -25.61
N ASN A 211 20.39 84.92 -25.87
CA ASN A 211 19.47 83.82 -26.14
C ASN A 211 19.04 83.08 -24.88
N LEU A 212 19.82 83.19 -23.79
CA LEU A 212 19.58 82.52 -22.52
C LEU A 212 18.71 83.34 -21.56
N LEU A 213 18.59 84.64 -21.79
CA LEU A 213 17.83 85.57 -20.94
C LEU A 213 16.42 85.80 -21.49
N SER A 214 15.43 85.95 -20.59
CA SER A 214 14.05 86.32 -20.94
C SER A 214 13.88 87.80 -21.33
N VAL A 215 14.96 88.58 -21.29
CA VAL A 215 14.98 90.04 -21.45
C VAL A 215 15.23 90.42 -22.92
N PRO A 216 14.56 91.46 -23.49
CA PRO A 216 14.79 91.89 -24.87
C PRO A 216 16.27 92.18 -25.18
N PRO A 217 16.82 91.72 -26.33
CA PRO A 217 18.26 91.79 -26.61
C PRO A 217 18.88 93.19 -26.52
N ILE A 218 18.12 94.23 -26.87
CA ILE A 218 18.58 95.63 -26.80
C ILE A 218 18.70 96.08 -25.34
N MET A 219 17.75 95.70 -24.48
CA MET A 219 17.79 95.96 -23.04
C MET A 219 18.96 95.21 -22.40
N ALA A 220 19.12 93.92 -22.73
CA ALA A 220 20.23 93.11 -22.24
C ALA A 220 21.60 93.74 -22.59
N VAL A 221 21.82 94.12 -23.84
CA VAL A 221 23.09 94.77 -24.27
C VAL A 221 23.30 96.11 -23.56
N ARG A 222 22.27 96.93 -23.42
CA ARG A 222 22.38 98.23 -22.74
C ARG A 222 22.72 98.03 -21.27
N THR A 223 22.05 97.11 -20.60
CA THR A 223 22.26 96.79 -19.18
C THR A 223 23.64 96.18 -18.95
N ILE A 224 24.09 95.26 -19.81
CA ILE A 224 25.46 94.70 -19.77
C ILE A 224 26.50 95.80 -19.94
N LYS A 225 26.34 96.70 -20.92
CA LYS A 225 27.26 97.83 -21.10
C LYS A 225 27.25 98.77 -19.89
N GLN A 226 26.09 99.04 -19.30
CA GLN A 226 26.00 99.86 -18.10
C GLN A 226 26.65 99.19 -16.88
N LEU A 227 26.48 97.89 -16.70
CA LEU A 227 27.13 97.11 -15.65
C LEU A 227 28.65 97.07 -15.85
N ALA A 228 29.11 96.99 -17.10
CA ALA A 228 30.53 97.05 -17.46
C ALA A 228 31.14 98.43 -17.15
N VAL A 229 30.46 99.51 -17.54
CA VAL A 229 30.88 100.89 -17.23
C VAL A 229 30.91 101.15 -15.73
N LYS A 230 29.99 100.56 -14.96
CA LYS A 230 29.97 100.63 -13.49
C LYS A 230 31.01 99.71 -12.82
N GLY A 231 31.78 98.95 -13.59
CA GLY A 231 32.81 98.04 -13.09
C GLY A 231 32.29 96.78 -12.40
N VAL A 232 31.00 96.46 -12.58
CA VAL A 232 30.35 95.28 -11.96
C VAL A 232 30.66 94.01 -12.73
N ILE A 233 30.92 94.12 -14.04
CA ILE A 233 31.35 93.05 -14.93
C ILE A 233 32.47 93.57 -15.84
N LYS A 234 33.34 92.69 -16.35
CA LYS A 234 34.33 93.02 -17.37
C LYS A 234 33.81 92.58 -18.73
N LEU A 235 33.60 93.56 -19.61
CA LEU A 235 33.31 93.33 -21.02
C LEU A 235 34.58 93.64 -21.81
N ASP A 236 35.11 92.64 -22.50
CA ASP A 236 36.16 92.86 -23.49
C ASP A 236 35.52 93.25 -24.82
N GLU A 237 35.69 94.51 -25.23
CA GLU A 237 35.04 95.06 -26.43
C GLU A 237 35.61 94.45 -27.74
N ASP A 238 36.81 93.86 -27.70
CA ASP A 238 37.44 93.25 -28.87
C ASP A 238 36.98 91.79 -29.09
N SER A 239 36.62 91.08 -28.01
CA SER A 239 36.21 89.66 -28.06
C SER A 239 34.74 89.40 -27.74
N ASN A 240 33.98 90.42 -27.30
CA ASN A 240 32.58 90.32 -26.84
C ASN A 240 32.36 89.31 -25.70
N VAL A 241 33.42 88.94 -24.98
CA VAL A 241 33.33 88.05 -23.83
C VAL A 241 33.04 88.87 -22.57
N ILE A 242 32.01 88.46 -21.84
CA ILE A 242 31.63 89.01 -20.55
C ILE A 242 32.15 88.09 -19.45
N THR A 243 32.87 88.66 -18.50
CA THR A 243 33.36 87.95 -17.31
C THR A 243 33.02 88.72 -16.05
N MET A 244 32.94 88.02 -14.92
CA MET A 244 32.93 88.69 -13.62
C MET A 244 34.32 89.29 -13.35
N PRO A 245 34.43 90.42 -12.61
CA PRO A 245 35.70 91.10 -12.35
C PRO A 245 36.72 90.25 -11.59
#